data_AF-A0A520HRM3-F1
#
_entry.id   AF-A0A520HRM3-F1
#
_cell.length_a   1.000
_cell.length_b   1.000
_cell.length_c   1.000
_cell.angle_alpha   90.00
_cell.angle_beta   90.00
_cell.angle_gamma   90.00
#
_symmetry.space_group_name_H-M   'P 1'
#
loop_
_entity.id
_entity.type
_entity.pdbx_description
1 polymer ?
#
loop_
_entity_poly.entity_id
_entity_poly.type
_entity_poly.pdbx_seq_one_letter_code
_entity_poly.pdbx_strand_id
1 'polypeptide(L)'
;MMPDQPLVSRVGVLAAAWDRANGDETFPAARLGQLRSAGALAAFRRLAEPADVAALRATLRLIGGADLSLGRVFEGHVNAVQLVEAYGDEAQRATLDADLAAGRVFGVWNTEPSPGMTLRAADGGHLLSVAKHFAPDSRWPPSAARSVIP
;
A
#
# COMPACT_ATOMS: atom_id res chain seq x y z
N MET A 1 1.01 -21.54 -18.56
CA MET A 1 2.04 -20.50 -18.41
C MET A 1 2.12 -20.16 -16.94
N MET A 2 3.27 -20.39 -16.29
CA MET A 2 3.43 -20.14 -14.85
C MET A 2 3.39 -18.63 -14.58
N PRO A 3 2.86 -18.17 -13.43
CA PRO A 3 3.01 -16.78 -12.96
C PRO A 3 4.49 -16.36 -12.97
N ASP A 4 4.78 -15.05 -12.81
CA ASP A 4 6.13 -14.48 -12.66
C ASP A 4 6.93 -15.15 -11.52
N GLN A 5 7.41 -16.36 -11.80
CA GLN A 5 8.07 -17.31 -10.93
C GLN A 5 9.29 -16.71 -10.22
N PRO A 6 10.08 -15.83 -10.86
CA PRO A 6 11.19 -15.14 -10.21
C PRO A 6 10.78 -14.29 -9.01
N LEU A 7 9.66 -13.55 -9.08
CA LEU A 7 9.22 -12.72 -7.96
C LEU A 7 8.69 -13.57 -6.80
N VAL A 8 7.76 -14.48 -7.10
CA VAL A 8 7.14 -15.33 -6.07
C VAL A 8 8.20 -16.14 -5.32
N SER A 9 9.22 -16.64 -6.04
CA SER A 9 10.34 -17.35 -5.44
C SER A 9 11.19 -16.46 -4.53
N ARG A 10 11.53 -15.24 -4.97
CA ARG A 10 12.27 -14.26 -4.14
C ARG A 10 11.51 -13.91 -2.87
N VAL A 11 10.21 -13.63 -2.98
CA VAL A 11 9.37 -13.35 -1.80
C VAL A 11 9.26 -14.59 -0.91
N GLY A 12 9.18 -15.79 -1.47
CA GLY A 12 9.16 -17.03 -0.69
C GLY A 12 10.40 -17.22 0.19
N VAL A 13 11.59 -16.91 -0.34
CA VAL A 13 12.85 -16.94 0.44
C VAL A 13 12.81 -15.95 1.60
N LEU A 14 12.33 -14.72 1.34
CA LEU A 14 12.19 -13.69 2.38
C LEU A 14 11.18 -14.09 3.46
N ALA A 15 10.00 -14.56 3.05
CA ALA A 15 8.93 -14.98 3.95
C ALA A 15 9.38 -16.12 4.88
N ALA A 16 10.08 -17.13 4.34
CA ALA A 16 10.62 -18.20 5.16
C ALA A 16 11.63 -17.71 6.21
N ALA A 17 12.39 -16.63 5.92
CA ALA A 17 13.29 -16.03 6.90
C ALA A 17 12.56 -15.23 7.99
N TRP A 18 11.48 -14.54 7.63
CA TRP A 18 10.66 -13.77 8.59
C TRP A 18 9.89 -14.65 9.56
N ASP A 19 9.35 -15.77 9.07
CA ASP A 19 8.57 -16.73 9.88
C ASP A 19 9.39 -17.31 11.05
N ARG A 20 10.71 -17.41 10.88
CA ARG A 20 11.65 -17.85 11.94
C ARG A 20 12.00 -16.75 12.94
N ALA A 21 11.56 -15.52 12.71
CA ALA A 21 11.94 -14.32 13.45
C ALA A 21 10.69 -13.56 13.93
N ASN A 22 9.84 -14.20 14.74
CA ASN A 22 8.70 -13.53 15.35
C ASN A 22 9.12 -12.88 16.68
N GLY A 23 9.21 -11.55 16.68
CA GLY A 23 9.44 -10.71 17.86
C GLY A 23 8.25 -9.78 18.11
N ASP A 24 8.43 -8.77 18.96
CA ASP A 24 7.36 -7.83 19.33
C ASP A 24 6.72 -7.11 18.12
N GLU A 25 5.41 -6.85 18.20
CA GLU A 25 4.65 -6.15 17.17
C GLU A 25 5.11 -4.69 17.01
N THR A 26 6.04 -4.48 16.09
CA THR A 26 6.52 -3.17 15.66
C THR A 26 6.27 -2.99 14.16
N PHE A 27 6.25 -1.74 13.69
CA PHE A 27 6.08 -1.48 12.26
C PHE A 27 7.19 -2.19 11.43
N PRO A 28 6.85 -3.00 10.42
CA PRO A 28 7.80 -3.91 9.76
C PRO A 28 8.68 -3.20 8.70
N ALA A 29 9.34 -2.09 9.06
CA ALA A 29 10.09 -1.23 8.15
C ALA A 29 11.21 -1.98 7.40
N ALA A 30 11.97 -2.83 8.10
CA ALA A 30 13.07 -3.59 7.50
C ALA A 30 12.55 -4.58 6.44
N ARG A 31 11.46 -5.28 6.75
CA ARG A 31 10.83 -6.27 5.85
C ARG A 31 10.19 -5.59 4.64
N LEU A 32 9.59 -4.42 4.83
CA LEU A 32 9.11 -3.57 3.74
C LEU A 32 10.25 -3.12 2.82
N GLY A 33 11.41 -2.76 3.38
CA GLY A 33 12.62 -2.47 2.61
C GLY A 33 13.14 -3.66 1.79
N GLN A 34 12.99 -4.88 2.29
CA GLN A 34 13.32 -6.11 1.57
C GLN A 34 12.34 -6.37 0.41
N LEU A 35 11.04 -6.14 0.62
CA LEU A 35 10.04 -6.20 -0.46
C LEU A 35 10.32 -5.17 -1.57
N ARG A 36 10.70 -3.95 -1.19
CA ARG A 36 11.16 -2.92 -2.15
C ARG A 36 12.34 -3.42 -2.96
N SER A 37 13.37 -3.95 -2.29
CA SER A 37 14.59 -4.45 -2.94
C SER A 37 14.32 -5.66 -3.85
N ALA A 38 13.31 -6.47 -3.53
CA ALA A 38 12.85 -7.58 -4.36
C ALA A 38 12.00 -7.14 -5.57
N GLY A 39 11.64 -5.86 -5.66
CA GLY A 39 10.77 -5.31 -6.71
C GLY A 39 9.27 -5.59 -6.49
N ALA A 40 8.89 -6.13 -5.34
CA ALA A 40 7.52 -6.55 -5.07
C ALA A 40 6.51 -5.37 -5.06
N LEU A 41 6.97 -4.16 -4.74
CA LEU A 41 6.13 -2.95 -4.71
C LEU A 41 5.66 -2.52 -6.11
N ALA A 42 6.49 -2.71 -7.14
CA ALA A 42 6.14 -2.32 -8.51
C ALA A 42 5.54 -3.47 -9.33
N ALA A 43 5.72 -4.71 -8.88
CA ALA A 43 5.41 -5.91 -9.67
C ALA A 43 3.93 -6.05 -10.07
N PHE A 44 3.03 -5.54 -9.23
CA PHE A 44 1.58 -5.62 -9.46
C PHE A 44 1.02 -4.27 -9.90
N ARG A 45 1.80 -3.51 -10.65
CA ARG A 45 1.34 -2.27 -11.29
C ARG A 45 0.21 -2.54 -12.28
N ARG A 46 0.29 -3.62 -13.06
CA ARG A 46 -0.77 -4.09 -13.97
C ARG A 46 -1.08 -5.56 -13.69
N LEU A 47 -2.37 -5.90 -13.76
CA LEU A 47 -2.86 -7.28 -13.63
C LEU A 47 -3.69 -7.58 -14.89
N ALA A 48 -3.01 -7.87 -16.00
CA ALA A 48 -3.66 -8.03 -17.30
C ALA A 48 -4.08 -9.49 -17.53
N GLU A 49 -3.28 -10.43 -17.01
CA GLU A 49 -3.45 -11.85 -17.28
C GLU A 49 -3.83 -12.64 -16.02
N PRO A 50 -4.53 -13.79 -16.15
CA PRO A 50 -4.83 -14.66 -15.02
C PRO A 50 -3.59 -15.09 -14.22
N ALA A 51 -2.43 -15.16 -14.90
CA ALA A 51 -1.15 -15.47 -14.27
C ALA A 51 -0.70 -14.37 -13.29
N ASP A 52 -0.98 -13.10 -13.57
CA ASP A 52 -0.63 -11.97 -12.69
C ASP A 52 -1.43 -12.05 -11.39
N VAL A 53 -2.73 -12.35 -11.50
CA VAL A 53 -3.62 -12.54 -10.36
C VAL A 53 -3.17 -13.74 -9.52
N ALA A 54 -2.74 -14.83 -10.16
CA ALA A 54 -2.18 -15.98 -9.46
C ALA A 54 -0.88 -15.62 -8.72
N ALA A 55 0.01 -14.84 -9.35
CA ALA A 55 1.25 -14.36 -8.75
C ALA A 55 0.99 -13.46 -7.52
N LEU A 56 0.05 -12.52 -7.65
CA LEU A 56 -0.37 -11.64 -6.56
C LEU A 56 -0.95 -12.44 -5.39
N ARG A 57 -1.85 -13.38 -5.68
CA ARG A 57 -2.44 -14.28 -4.69
C ARG A 57 -1.41 -15.13 -3.96
N ALA A 58 -0.37 -15.60 -4.64
CA ALA A 58 0.72 -16.34 -4.01
C ALA A 58 1.56 -15.42 -3.12
N THR A 59 1.90 -14.24 -3.62
CA THR A 59 2.70 -13.23 -2.91
C THR A 59 2.00 -12.74 -1.64
N LEU A 60 0.71 -12.43 -1.70
CA LEU A 60 -0.09 -12.04 -0.54
C LEU A 60 -0.11 -13.13 0.54
N ARG A 61 -0.24 -14.40 0.15
CA ARG A 61 -0.23 -15.53 1.09
C ARG A 61 1.12 -15.71 1.76
N LEU A 62 2.22 -15.59 1.01
CA LEU A 62 3.57 -15.70 1.54
C LEU A 62 3.87 -14.59 2.55
N ILE A 63 3.56 -13.34 2.20
CA ILE A 63 3.80 -12.19 3.06
C ILE A 63 2.92 -12.26 4.31
N GLY A 64 1.59 -12.39 4.14
CA GLY A 64 0.65 -12.39 5.26
C GLY A 64 0.79 -13.61 6.17
N GLY A 65 1.23 -14.76 5.64
CA GLY A 65 1.51 -15.95 6.44
C GLY A 65 2.73 -15.79 7.34
N ALA A 66 3.73 -15.01 6.91
CA ALA A 66 4.95 -14.77 7.69
C ALA A 66 4.85 -13.53 8.59
N ASP A 67 4.06 -12.53 8.21
CA ASP A 67 3.86 -11.29 8.97
C ASP A 67 2.51 -10.64 8.59
N LEU A 68 1.53 -10.69 9.50
CA LEU A 68 0.18 -10.15 9.26
C LEU A 68 0.19 -8.63 9.06
N SER A 69 0.98 -7.91 9.85
CA SER A 69 1.08 -6.44 9.76
C SER A 69 1.67 -6.02 8.42
N LEU A 70 2.74 -6.69 7.98
CA LEU A 70 3.34 -6.45 6.67
C LEU A 70 2.39 -6.85 5.54
N GLY A 71 1.67 -7.96 5.70
CA GLY A 71 0.64 -8.40 4.77
C GLY A 71 -0.43 -7.32 4.53
N ARG A 72 -0.89 -6.66 5.60
CA ARG A 72 -1.85 -5.54 5.50
C ARG A 72 -1.28 -4.32 4.79
N VAL A 73 -0.04 -3.95 5.09
CA VAL A 73 0.64 -2.84 4.39
C VAL A 73 0.77 -3.15 2.90
N PHE A 74 1.19 -4.37 2.55
CA PHE A 74 1.38 -4.78 1.17
C PHE A 74 0.06 -4.87 0.39
N GLU A 75 -0.98 -5.47 0.97
CA GLU A 75 -2.33 -5.51 0.41
C GLU A 75 -2.88 -4.10 0.14
N GLY A 76 -2.79 -3.20 1.13
CA GLY A 76 -3.24 -1.82 1.00
C GLY A 76 -2.48 -1.04 -0.08
N HIS A 77 -1.19 -1.30 -0.21
CA HIS A 77 -0.36 -0.74 -1.27
C HIS A 77 -0.80 -1.21 -2.65
N VAL A 78 -0.95 -2.52 -2.87
CA VAL A 78 -1.41 -3.04 -4.16
C VAL A 78 -2.81 -2.51 -4.50
N ASN A 79 -3.71 -2.42 -3.52
CA ASN A 79 -5.04 -1.84 -3.74
C ASN A 79 -4.95 -0.37 -4.21
N ALA A 80 -4.10 0.45 -3.59
CA ALA A 80 -3.91 1.84 -4.00
C ALA A 80 -3.40 1.94 -5.45
N VAL A 81 -2.41 1.12 -5.79
CA VAL A 81 -1.84 1.05 -7.14
C VAL A 81 -2.90 0.67 -8.17
N GLN A 82 -3.74 -0.33 -7.86
CA GLN A 82 -4.80 -0.78 -8.75
C GLN A 82 -5.93 0.25 -8.93
N LEU A 83 -6.25 1.03 -7.90
CA LEU A 83 -7.21 2.13 -8.02
C LEU A 83 -6.72 3.22 -8.98
N VAL A 84 -5.45 3.64 -8.84
CA VAL A 84 -4.87 4.64 -9.75
C VAL A 84 -4.74 4.06 -11.16
N GLU A 85 -4.41 2.78 -11.33
CA GLU A 85 -4.41 2.19 -12.67
C GLU A 85 -5.79 2.22 -13.32
N ALA A 86 -6.81 1.76 -12.59
CA ALA A 86 -8.16 1.63 -13.12
C ALA A 86 -8.82 2.99 -13.39
N TYR A 87 -8.61 3.97 -12.52
CA TYR A 87 -9.39 5.21 -12.50
C TYR A 87 -8.57 6.49 -12.71
N GLY A 88 -7.24 6.42 -12.65
CA GLY A 88 -6.39 7.59 -12.82
C GLY A 88 -6.38 8.10 -14.26
N ASP A 89 -6.12 9.38 -14.44
CA ASP A 89 -5.76 9.94 -15.75
C ASP A 89 -4.31 9.60 -16.14
N GLU A 90 -3.88 10.02 -17.33
CA GLU A 90 -2.53 9.75 -17.83
C GLU A 90 -1.44 10.36 -16.95
N ALA A 91 -1.65 11.57 -16.41
CA ALA A 91 -0.68 12.25 -15.55
C ALA A 91 -0.55 11.54 -14.19
N GLN A 92 -1.65 11.07 -13.63
CA GLN A 92 -1.69 10.30 -12.39
C GLN A 92 -1.00 8.95 -12.55
N ARG A 93 -1.24 8.25 -13.67
CA ARG A 93 -0.55 6.99 -13.98
C ARG A 93 0.95 7.18 -14.18
N ALA A 94 1.37 8.26 -14.87
CA ALA A 94 2.79 8.57 -15.04
C ALA A 94 3.48 8.90 -13.69
N THR A 95 2.79 9.63 -12.81
CA THR A 95 3.27 9.91 -11.46
C THR A 95 3.41 8.63 -10.64
N LEU A 96 2.41 7.76 -10.70
CA LEU A 96 2.46 6.44 -10.06
C LEU A 96 3.66 5.63 -10.54
N ASP A 97 3.91 5.58 -11.85
CA ASP A 97 5.02 4.82 -12.41
C ASP A 97 6.39 5.35 -11.91
N ALA A 98 6.54 6.67 -11.85
CA ALA A 98 7.75 7.31 -11.30
C ALA A 98 7.94 7.01 -9.80
N ASP A 99 6.87 7.05 -9.02
CA ASP A 99 6.90 6.79 -7.59
C ASP A 99 7.16 5.31 -7.26
N LEU A 100 6.59 4.38 -8.05
CA LEU A 100 6.90 2.96 -7.95
C LEU A 100 8.35 2.66 -8.31
N ALA A 101 8.90 3.33 -9.33
CA ALA A 101 10.32 3.23 -9.68
C ALA A 101 11.23 3.76 -8.55
N ALA A 102 10.79 4.79 -7.82
CA ALA A 102 11.46 5.28 -6.62
C ALA A 102 11.25 4.39 -5.38
N GLY A 103 10.44 3.32 -5.49
CA GLY A 103 10.16 2.39 -4.40
C GLY A 103 9.30 2.99 -3.29
N ARG A 104 8.41 3.96 -3.63
CA ARG A 104 7.44 4.51 -2.70
C ARG A 104 6.36 3.48 -2.35
N VAL A 105 5.77 3.66 -1.18
CA VAL A 105 4.68 2.83 -0.67
C VAL A 105 3.42 3.67 -0.60
N PHE A 106 2.32 3.06 -1.01
CA PHE A 106 1.00 3.69 -1.05
C PHE A 106 0.09 2.99 -0.05
N GLY A 107 -0.97 3.67 0.36
CA GLY A 107 -2.02 3.08 1.18
C GLY A 107 -3.35 3.71 0.83
N VAL A 108 -4.42 2.93 0.95
CA VAL A 108 -5.79 3.43 0.86
C VAL A 108 -6.37 3.48 2.26
N TRP A 109 -6.94 4.62 2.64
CA TRP A 109 -7.69 4.77 3.88
C TRP A 109 -9.18 4.71 3.56
N ASN A 110 -9.90 3.73 4.12
CA ASN A 110 -11.31 3.48 3.77
C ASN A 110 -12.28 3.50 4.98
N THR A 111 -11.77 3.66 6.21
CA THR A 111 -12.60 3.65 7.42
C THR A 111 -12.71 5.03 8.04
N GLU A 112 -13.92 5.59 8.00
CA GLU A 112 -14.21 6.91 8.54
C GLU A 112 -15.53 6.90 9.33
N PRO A 113 -15.56 7.45 10.54
CA PRO A 113 -16.81 7.77 11.22
C PRO A 113 -17.50 8.96 10.51
N SER A 114 -18.83 9.05 10.62
CA SER A 114 -19.57 10.26 10.20
C SER A 114 -18.95 11.52 10.83
N PRO A 115 -18.79 12.64 10.09
CA PRO A 115 -19.30 12.92 8.74
C PRO A 115 -18.43 12.42 7.57
N GLY A 116 -17.40 11.59 7.83
CA GLY A 116 -16.48 11.12 6.80
C GLY A 116 -15.47 12.19 6.35
N MET A 117 -14.68 11.84 5.35
CA MET A 117 -13.78 12.70 4.61
C MET A 117 -14.56 13.52 3.61
N THR A 118 -14.25 14.80 3.55
CA THR A 118 -14.76 15.69 2.51
C THR A 118 -13.61 16.23 1.69
N LEU A 119 -13.77 16.17 0.38
CA LEU A 119 -12.87 16.76 -0.59
C LEU A 119 -13.58 17.98 -1.19
N ARG A 120 -12.95 19.16 -1.13
CA ARG A 120 -13.50 20.38 -1.75
C ARG A 120 -12.46 20.93 -2.72
N ALA A 121 -12.89 21.30 -3.93
CA ALA A 121 -12.03 22.02 -4.87
C ALA A 121 -11.52 23.32 -4.21
N ALA A 122 -10.23 23.56 -4.37
CA ALA A 122 -9.54 24.77 -3.93
C ALA A 122 -8.66 25.28 -5.09
N ASP A 123 -8.22 26.54 -5.03
CA ASP A 123 -7.39 27.11 -6.09
C ASP A 123 -6.09 26.31 -6.25
N GLY A 124 -5.99 25.58 -7.36
CA GLY A 124 -4.82 24.76 -7.69
C GLY A 124 -4.78 23.36 -7.05
N GLY A 125 -5.88 22.84 -6.51
CA GLY A 125 -5.91 21.47 -5.97
C GLY A 125 -7.18 21.13 -5.20
N HIS A 126 -7.07 20.22 -4.24
CA HIS A 126 -8.18 19.83 -3.39
C HIS A 126 -7.84 20.03 -1.91
N LEU A 127 -8.79 20.58 -1.16
CA LEU A 127 -8.74 20.61 0.29
C LEU A 127 -9.35 19.33 0.86
N LEU A 128 -8.54 18.61 1.62
CA LEU A 128 -8.96 17.42 2.36
C LEU A 128 -9.34 17.78 3.80
N SER A 129 -10.53 17.40 4.25
CA SER A 129 -10.94 17.45 5.66
C SER A 129 -11.31 16.06 6.15
N VAL A 130 -10.73 15.62 7.27
CA VAL A 130 -10.84 14.23 7.77
C VAL A 130 -11.21 14.22 9.26
N ALA A 131 -12.03 13.26 9.69
CA ALA A 131 -12.26 12.93 11.11
C ALA A 131 -11.61 11.56 11.43
N LYS A 132 -10.67 11.51 12.40
CA LYS A 132 -9.90 10.29 12.73
C LYS A 132 -10.42 9.61 14.00
N HIS A 133 -10.64 8.29 13.97
CA HIS A 133 -11.19 7.52 15.11
C HIS A 133 -10.14 6.76 15.96
N PHE A 134 -8.85 6.88 15.68
CA PHE A 134 -7.78 6.21 16.45
C PHE A 134 -6.60 7.16 16.71
N ALA A 135 -6.86 8.27 17.38
CA ALA A 135 -5.83 9.06 18.05
C ALA A 135 -6.09 9.00 19.56
N PRO A 136 -5.60 7.96 20.28
CA PRO A 136 -5.56 8.04 21.73
C PRO A 136 -4.43 9.00 22.07
N ASP A 137 -4.78 10.26 22.28
CA ASP A 137 -4.41 11.01 23.47
C ASP A 137 -5.22 12.31 23.54
N SER A 138 -6.13 12.30 24.49
CA SER A 138 -7.10 13.32 24.83
C SER A 138 -6.43 14.48 25.56
N ARG A 139 -6.06 15.53 24.83
CA ARG A 139 -5.84 16.89 25.40
C ARG A 139 -5.91 18.07 24.42
N TRP A 140 -6.39 17.87 23.19
CA TRP A 140 -6.43 18.93 22.18
C TRP A 140 -7.87 19.12 21.66
N PRO A 141 -8.41 20.36 21.56
CA PRO A 141 -9.69 20.59 20.88
C PRO A 141 -9.59 20.12 19.41
N PRO A 142 -10.69 19.75 18.75
CA PRO A 142 -10.65 19.16 17.42
C PRO A 142 -9.97 20.11 16.43
N SER A 143 -8.69 19.88 16.15
CA SER A 143 -7.98 20.59 15.09
C SER A 143 -8.30 19.89 13.79
N ALA A 144 -9.15 20.50 12.98
CA ALA A 144 -9.28 20.17 11.57
C ALA A 144 -7.90 20.28 10.93
N ALA A 145 -7.25 19.15 10.67
CA ALA A 145 -6.04 19.11 9.89
C ALA A 145 -6.42 19.42 8.43
N ARG A 146 -6.05 20.61 7.97
CA ARG A 146 -6.22 21.05 6.58
C ARG A 146 -4.95 20.71 5.83
N SER A 147 -5.02 19.81 4.86
CA SER A 147 -3.92 19.59 3.92
C SER A 147 -4.42 19.89 2.51
N VAL A 148 -3.65 20.70 1.79
CA VAL A 148 -3.80 20.87 0.34
C VAL A 148 -3.02 19.74 -0.31
N ILE A 149 -3.70 18.94 -1.13
CA ILE A 149 -3.05 17.92 -1.95
C ILE A 149 -3.10 18.45 -3.39
N PRO A 150 -1.98 18.43 -4.12
CA PRO A 150 -1.93 18.85 -5.53
C PRO A 150 -2.85 18.00 -6.41
#